data_AF-A0A316XD20-F1
#
_entry.id   AF-A0A316XD20-F1
#
_cell.length_a   1.000
_cell.length_b   1.000
_cell.length_c   1.000
_cell.angle_alpha   90.00
_cell.angle_beta   90.00
_cell.angle_gamma   90.00
#
_symmetry.space_group_name_H-M   'P 1'
#
loop_
_entity.id
_entity.type
_entity.pdbx_description
1 polymer ?
#
loop_
_entity_poly.entity_id
_entity_poly.type
_entity_poly.pdbx_seq_one_letter_code
_entity_poly.pdbx_strand_id
1 'polypeptide(L)'
;MKSAILYLVLLLFCISCVSQDQKDKEQIKETVVEYWKSVKCNDLQSYNNLIYNSENYPGVTASELFFLNKHYNEINSKKHFLNNIIIKDTIDAFVPSVKMKYVQYTYKKENDTTYLKKPLVITLMFYKPNGLNKISNPGVLENHIGWDK
;
A
#
# COMPACT_ATOMS: atom_id res chain seq x y z
N MET A 1 18.01 -2.79 49.60
CA MET A 1 18.74 -2.59 48.33
C MET A 1 18.50 -3.69 47.29
N LYS A 2 18.54 -4.99 47.62
CA LYS A 2 18.34 -6.08 46.64
C LYS A 2 16.97 -6.07 45.95
N SER A 3 15.90 -5.71 46.66
CA SER A 3 14.54 -5.65 46.11
C SER A 3 14.34 -4.49 45.11
N ALA A 4 15.01 -3.36 45.31
CA ALA A 4 14.90 -2.20 44.42
C ALA A 4 15.55 -2.46 43.04
N ILE A 5 16.63 -3.24 43.00
CA ILE A 5 17.28 -3.68 41.76
C ILE A 5 16.37 -4.65 40.99
N LEU A 6 15.67 -5.55 41.70
CA LEU A 6 14.71 -6.49 41.09
C LEU A 6 13.54 -5.76 40.42
N TYR A 7 12.99 -4.72 41.06
CA TYR A 7 11.93 -3.90 40.47
C TYR A 7 12.42 -3.08 39.28
N LEU A 8 13.67 -2.58 39.30
CA LEU A 8 14.28 -1.86 38.19
C LEU A 8 14.50 -2.77 36.96
N VAL A 9 14.93 -4.01 37.17
CA VAL A 9 15.10 -5.02 36.12
C VAL A 9 13.74 -5.44 35.55
N LEU A 10 12.70 -5.60 36.38
CA LEU A 10 11.35 -5.90 35.89
C LEU A 10 10.75 -4.74 35.07
N LEU A 11 10.98 -3.49 35.49
CA LEU A 11 10.54 -2.29 34.77
C LEU A 11 11.23 -2.15 33.40
N LEU A 12 12.50 -2.57 33.28
CA LEU A 12 13.25 -2.58 32.02
C LEU A 12 12.71 -3.61 31.01
N PHE A 13 12.14 -4.74 31.47
CA PHE A 13 11.48 -5.72 30.59
C PHE A 13 10.09 -5.29 30.09
N CYS A 14 9.48 -4.26 30.71
CA CYS A 14 8.18 -3.73 30.28
C CYS A 14 8.27 -2.68 29.16
N ILE A 15 9.48 -2.27 28.76
CA ILE A 15 9.68 -1.26 27.73
C ILE A 15 9.82 -1.97 26.37
N SER A 16 8.76 -1.88 25.57
CA SER A 16 8.72 -2.16 24.12
C SER A 16 8.57 -3.61 23.63
N CYS A 17 7.55 -4.32 24.12
CA CYS A 17 6.95 -5.37 23.29
C CYS A 17 6.07 -4.70 22.21
N VAL A 18 6.69 -4.18 21.15
CA VAL A 18 5.97 -3.70 19.97
C VAL A 18 5.25 -4.90 19.36
N SER A 19 3.92 -4.83 19.28
CA SER A 19 3.12 -5.95 18.76
C SER A 19 3.51 -6.27 17.32
N GLN A 20 3.38 -7.53 16.92
CA GLN A 20 3.65 -7.92 15.54
C GLN A 20 2.77 -7.14 14.55
N ASP A 21 1.52 -6.85 14.90
CA ASP A 21 0.61 -6.06 14.06
C ASP A 21 1.13 -4.62 13.85
N GLN A 22 1.74 -4.02 14.87
CA GLN A 22 2.36 -2.69 14.75
C GLN A 22 3.55 -2.73 13.79
N LYS A 23 4.45 -3.72 13.92
CA LYS A 23 5.58 -3.90 12.99
C LYS A 23 5.12 -4.14 11.56
N ASP A 24 4.10 -4.98 11.40
CA ASP A 24 3.50 -5.28 10.10
C ASP A 24 2.93 -3.99 9.46
N LYS A 25 2.26 -3.14 10.24
CA LYS A 25 1.73 -1.85 9.78
C LYS A 25 2.83 -0.85 9.40
N GLU A 26 3.93 -0.81 10.15
CA GLU A 26 5.08 0.04 9.85
C GLU A 26 5.72 -0.35 8.51
N GLN A 27 5.96 -1.64 8.30
CA GLN A 27 6.50 -2.14 7.03
C GLN A 27 5.58 -1.85 5.84
N ILE A 28 4.26 -2.01 6.01
CA ILE A 28 3.29 -1.64 4.97
C ILE A 28 3.38 -0.15 4.63
N LYS A 29 3.46 0.72 5.65
CA LYS A 29 3.58 2.18 5.42
C LYS A 29 4.85 2.53 4.65
N GLU A 30 5.98 1.95 5.03
CA GLU A 30 7.26 2.14 4.31
C GLU A 30 7.13 1.74 2.84
N THR A 31 6.55 0.57 2.58
CA THR A 31 6.33 0.05 1.22
C THR A 31 5.42 0.97 0.41
N VAL A 32 4.33 1.47 1.00
CA VAL A 32 3.41 2.41 0.34
C VAL A 32 4.11 3.74 0.03
N VAL A 33 4.96 4.24 0.93
CA VAL A 33 5.74 5.46 0.71
C VAL A 33 6.73 5.27 -0.43
N GLU A 34 7.46 4.16 -0.46
CA GLU A 34 8.38 3.82 -1.54
C GLU A 34 7.65 3.68 -2.88
N TYR A 35 6.51 3.00 -2.88
CA TYR A 35 5.66 2.85 -4.06
C TYR A 35 5.30 4.21 -4.66
N TRP A 36 4.79 5.14 -3.86
CA TRP A 36 4.41 6.46 -4.35
C TRP A 36 5.61 7.31 -4.77
N LYS A 37 6.79 7.12 -4.16
CA LYS A 37 8.04 7.74 -4.63
C LYS A 37 8.42 7.22 -6.02
N SER A 38 8.38 5.90 -6.23
CA SER A 38 8.67 5.29 -7.54
C SER A 38 7.69 5.77 -8.61
N VAL A 39 6.39 5.83 -8.27
CA VAL A 39 5.36 6.41 -9.16
C VAL A 39 5.68 7.85 -9.51
N LYS A 40 5.98 8.70 -8.52
CA LYS A 40 6.30 10.11 -8.75
C LYS A 40 7.52 10.30 -9.66
N CYS A 41 8.55 9.46 -9.48
CA CYS A 41 9.79 9.53 -10.25
C CYS A 41 9.75 8.77 -11.58
N ASN A 42 8.64 8.10 -11.91
CA ASN A 42 8.55 7.19 -13.05
C ASN A 42 9.66 6.11 -13.07
N ASP A 43 10.04 5.62 -11.89
CA ASP A 43 11.11 4.64 -11.73
C ASP A 43 10.56 3.22 -11.78
N LEU A 44 10.62 2.62 -12.97
CA LEU A 44 10.09 1.28 -13.24
C LEU A 44 10.83 0.18 -12.46
N GLN A 45 12.14 0.32 -12.25
CA GLN A 45 12.90 -0.69 -11.55
C GLN A 45 12.50 -0.73 -10.07
N SER A 46 12.46 0.43 -9.41
CA SER A 46 12.02 0.53 -8.02
C SER A 46 10.54 0.14 -7.87
N TYR A 47 9.68 0.52 -8.83
CA TYR A 47 8.28 0.11 -8.86
C TYR A 47 8.12 -1.42 -8.91
N ASN A 48 8.80 -2.08 -9.86
CA ASN A 48 8.76 -3.53 -10.01
C ASN A 48 9.34 -4.25 -8.80
N ASN A 49 10.39 -3.70 -8.17
CA ASN A 49 10.95 -4.24 -6.93
C ASN A 49 9.95 -4.25 -5.77
N LEU A 50 8.89 -3.45 -5.80
CA LEU A 50 7.84 -3.43 -4.77
C LEU A 50 6.66 -4.35 -5.12
N ILE A 51 6.59 -4.90 -6.33
CA ILE A 51 5.50 -5.75 -6.78
C ILE A 51 5.93 -7.22 -6.76
N TYR A 52 5.12 -8.05 -6.12
CA TYR A 52 5.32 -9.49 -6.10
C TYR A 52 5.19 -10.08 -7.51
N ASN A 53 6.18 -10.87 -7.93
CA ASN A 53 6.24 -11.51 -9.24
C ASN A 53 6.10 -10.55 -10.44
N SER A 54 6.55 -9.31 -10.31
CA SER A 54 6.44 -8.28 -11.36
C SER A 54 7.02 -8.70 -12.71
N GLU A 55 8.06 -9.54 -12.70
CA GLU A 55 8.74 -10.08 -13.88
C GLU A 55 7.82 -10.92 -14.78
N ASN A 56 6.74 -11.49 -14.23
CA ASN A 56 5.74 -12.24 -14.99
C ASN A 56 4.66 -11.34 -15.60
N TYR A 57 4.63 -10.05 -15.24
CA TYR A 57 3.59 -9.08 -15.67
C TYR A 57 4.18 -7.74 -16.15
N PRO A 58 5.22 -7.73 -16.99
CA PRO A 58 5.95 -6.49 -17.33
C PRO A 58 5.07 -5.45 -18.05
N GLY A 59 4.09 -5.90 -18.85
CA GLY A 59 3.15 -5.00 -19.51
C GLY A 59 2.17 -4.33 -18.55
N VAL A 60 1.72 -5.06 -17.51
CA VAL A 60 0.80 -4.53 -16.50
C VAL A 60 1.52 -3.47 -15.68
N THR A 61 2.67 -3.82 -15.10
CA THR A 61 3.38 -2.91 -14.19
C THR A 61 3.85 -1.64 -14.90
N ALA A 62 4.37 -1.75 -16.12
CA ALA A 62 4.78 -0.59 -16.92
C ALA A 62 3.59 0.31 -17.28
N SER A 63 2.46 -0.27 -17.71
CA SER A 63 1.26 0.49 -18.06
C SER A 63 0.67 1.23 -16.86
N GLU A 64 0.57 0.55 -15.71
CA GLU A 64 0.04 1.16 -14.49
C GLU A 64 0.94 2.27 -13.96
N LEU A 65 2.26 2.04 -13.93
CA LEU A 65 3.23 3.08 -13.55
C LEU A 65 3.08 4.31 -14.44
N PHE A 66 3.05 4.12 -15.77
CA PHE A 66 2.92 5.23 -16.71
C PHE A 66 1.64 6.03 -16.47
N PHE A 67 0.51 5.35 -16.30
CA PHE A 67 -0.78 5.99 -16.01
C PHE A 67 -0.71 6.78 -14.70
N LEU A 68 -0.23 6.16 -13.62
CA LEU A 68 -0.17 6.78 -12.30
C LEU A 68 0.80 7.96 -12.26
N ASN A 69 1.95 7.86 -12.94
CA ASN A 69 2.90 8.96 -13.05
C ASN A 69 2.30 10.15 -13.80
N LYS A 70 1.68 9.92 -14.97
CA LYS A 70 1.03 10.94 -15.79
C LYS A 70 -0.01 11.74 -15.00
N HIS A 71 -0.74 11.07 -14.10
CA HIS A 71 -1.82 11.68 -13.31
C HIS A 71 -1.43 11.97 -11.85
N TYR A 72 -0.16 11.81 -11.46
CA TYR A 72 0.27 11.87 -10.07
C TYR A 72 -0.13 13.18 -9.38
N ASN A 73 0.12 14.32 -10.02
CA ASN A 73 -0.17 15.63 -9.43
C ASN A 73 -1.68 15.84 -9.22
N GLU A 74 -2.50 15.42 -10.17
CA GLU A 74 -3.96 15.51 -10.06
C GLU A 74 -4.45 14.67 -8.87
N ILE A 75 -4.03 13.41 -8.79
CA ILE A 75 -4.55 12.50 -7.76
C ILE A 75 -3.98 12.84 -6.38
N ASN A 76 -2.68 13.19 -6.29
CA ASN A 76 -2.01 13.50 -5.01
C ASN A 76 -2.52 14.79 -4.38
N SER A 77 -2.84 15.82 -5.18
CA SER A 77 -3.35 17.10 -4.68
C SER A 77 -4.60 16.97 -3.80
N LYS A 78 -5.38 15.90 -3.98
CA LYS A 78 -6.63 15.65 -3.23
C LYS A 78 -6.50 14.64 -2.11
N LYS A 79 -5.53 13.73 -2.19
CA LYS A 79 -5.43 12.58 -1.26
C LYS A 79 -4.29 12.68 -0.29
N HIS A 80 -3.23 13.44 -0.60
CA HIS A 80 -1.99 13.47 0.18
C HIS A 80 -1.52 12.05 0.52
N PHE A 81 -1.14 11.28 -0.52
CA PHE A 81 -0.95 9.83 -0.41
C PHE A 81 -0.01 9.37 0.71
N LEU A 82 1.00 10.19 1.00
CA LEU A 82 2.01 9.92 2.01
C LEU A 82 1.53 10.17 3.44
N ASN A 83 0.49 10.99 3.62
CA ASN A 83 0.02 11.41 4.95
C ASN A 83 -1.24 10.63 5.38
N ASN A 84 -1.97 10.01 4.44
CA ASN A 84 -3.25 9.35 4.66
C ASN A 84 -3.21 7.84 4.33
N ILE A 85 -2.25 7.12 4.92
CA ILE A 85 -2.14 5.66 4.73
C ILE A 85 -3.03 4.96 5.75
N ILE A 86 -4.22 4.52 5.31
CA ILE A 86 -5.16 3.74 6.12
C ILE A 86 -5.03 2.26 5.72
N ILE A 87 -4.53 1.45 6.66
CA ILE A 87 -4.38 0.00 6.49
C ILE A 87 -5.65 -0.68 6.99
N LYS A 88 -6.24 -1.52 6.15
CA LYS A 88 -7.46 -2.28 6.46
C LYS A 88 -7.17 -3.77 6.38
N ASP A 89 -7.80 -4.54 7.24
CA ASP A 89 -7.77 -6.01 7.16
C ASP A 89 -8.73 -6.49 6.06
N THR A 90 -8.36 -7.58 5.41
CA THR A 90 -9.21 -8.29 4.44
C THR A 90 -8.87 -9.78 4.47
N ILE A 91 -9.65 -10.56 3.73
CA ILE A 91 -9.37 -11.96 3.43
C ILE A 91 -9.16 -12.12 1.94
N ASP A 92 -8.48 -13.18 1.54
CA ASP A 92 -8.40 -13.59 0.15
C ASP A 92 -9.80 -13.93 -0.39
N ALA A 93 -10.05 -13.60 -1.66
CA ALA A 93 -11.36 -13.77 -2.28
C ALA A 93 -11.72 -15.25 -2.53
N PHE A 94 -10.72 -16.12 -2.69
CA PHE A 94 -10.89 -17.54 -3.00
C PHE A 94 -10.66 -18.44 -1.79
N VAL A 95 -9.83 -18.00 -0.85
CA VAL A 95 -9.48 -18.75 0.37
C VAL A 95 -9.77 -17.88 1.61
N PRO A 96 -11.00 -17.90 2.16
CA PRO A 96 -11.40 -17.03 3.27
C PRO A 96 -10.56 -17.15 4.56
N SER A 97 -9.83 -18.25 4.74
CA SER A 97 -8.90 -18.45 5.86
C SER A 97 -7.60 -17.65 5.72
N VAL A 98 -7.28 -17.18 4.52
CA VAL A 98 -6.10 -16.39 4.22
C VAL A 98 -6.36 -14.93 4.57
N LYS A 99 -5.70 -14.46 5.63
CA LYS A 99 -5.76 -13.06 6.07
C LYS A 99 -4.77 -12.20 5.30
N MET A 100 -5.21 -11.02 4.90
CA MET A 100 -4.44 -10.04 4.16
C MET A 100 -4.71 -8.64 4.72
N LYS A 101 -3.89 -7.69 4.30
CA LYS A 101 -4.11 -6.26 4.56
C LYS A 101 -4.09 -5.51 3.25
N TYR A 102 -4.73 -4.34 3.20
CA TYR A 102 -4.66 -3.49 2.02
C TYR A 102 -4.68 -2.01 2.38
N VAL A 103 -4.16 -1.22 1.45
CA VAL A 103 -4.30 0.25 1.42
C VAL A 103 -5.01 0.59 0.12
N GLN A 104 -6.09 1.37 0.21
CA GLN A 104 -6.89 1.73 -0.96
C GLN A 104 -7.09 3.24 -1.05
N TYR A 105 -6.97 3.75 -2.27
CA TYR A 105 -7.26 5.13 -2.62
C TYR A 105 -8.37 5.17 -3.66
N THR A 106 -9.40 5.98 -3.40
CA THR A 106 -10.51 6.20 -4.34
C THR A 106 -10.56 7.67 -4.74
N TYR A 107 -10.33 7.95 -6.02
CA TYR A 107 -10.37 9.29 -6.59
C TYR A 107 -11.61 9.48 -7.47
N LYS A 108 -12.40 10.50 -7.16
CA LYS A 108 -13.56 10.93 -7.95
C LYS A 108 -13.19 12.22 -8.71
N LYS A 109 -13.43 12.28 -10.02
CA LYS A 109 -13.30 13.52 -10.79
C LYS A 109 -14.43 14.48 -10.36
N GLU A 110 -14.10 15.76 -10.17
CA GLU A 110 -15.04 16.78 -9.64
C GLU A 110 -16.23 17.04 -10.56
N ASN A 111 -16.05 16.89 -11.87
CA ASN A 111 -17.08 17.20 -12.87
C ASN A 111 -17.95 16.00 -13.26
N ASP A 112 -17.84 14.86 -12.56
CA ASP A 112 -18.69 13.71 -12.81
C ASP A 112 -19.88 13.67 -11.84
N THR A 113 -20.84 14.56 -12.08
CA THR A 113 -22.12 14.61 -11.35
C THR A 113 -23.11 13.53 -11.80
N THR A 114 -22.78 12.78 -12.86
CA THR A 114 -23.66 11.80 -13.50
C THR A 114 -23.23 10.35 -13.29
N TYR A 115 -22.12 10.10 -12.59
CA TYR A 115 -21.50 8.79 -12.37
C TYR A 115 -21.15 8.04 -13.68
N LEU A 116 -21.01 8.76 -14.79
CA LEU A 116 -20.67 8.15 -16.08
C LEU A 116 -19.22 7.68 -16.12
N LYS A 117 -18.33 8.25 -15.28
CA LYS A 117 -16.92 7.89 -15.15
C LYS A 117 -16.68 7.21 -13.79
N LYS A 118 -16.37 5.91 -13.80
CA LYS A 118 -16.10 5.17 -12.56
C LYS A 118 -14.94 5.83 -11.78
N PRO A 119 -15.04 5.98 -10.45
CA PRO A 119 -13.97 6.57 -9.63
C PRO A 119 -12.69 5.75 -9.75
N LEU A 120 -11.51 6.35 -9.98
CA LEU A 120 -10.26 5.59 -9.99
C LEU A 120 -10.02 4.94 -8.62
N VAL A 121 -9.94 3.61 -8.59
CA VAL A 121 -9.61 2.83 -7.41
C VAL A 121 -8.23 2.23 -7.56
N ILE A 122 -7.38 2.49 -6.57
CA ILE A 122 -6.00 2.01 -6.48
C ILE A 122 -5.90 1.18 -5.21
N THR A 123 -5.65 -0.12 -5.34
CA THR A 123 -5.62 -1.05 -4.21
C THR A 123 -4.25 -1.73 -4.12
N LEU A 124 -3.54 -1.46 -3.03
CA LEU A 124 -2.25 -2.07 -2.69
C LEU A 124 -2.52 -3.19 -1.67
N MET A 125 -2.50 -4.44 -2.11
CA MET A 125 -2.72 -5.61 -1.24
C MET A 125 -1.41 -6.16 -0.69
N PHE A 126 -1.43 -6.59 0.56
CA PHE A 126 -0.28 -7.10 1.30
C PHE A 126 -0.60 -8.48 1.89
N TYR A 127 0.18 -9.47 1.47
CA TYR A 127 0.12 -10.84 1.97
C TYR A 127 1.42 -11.19 2.68
N LYS A 128 1.33 -11.55 3.96
CA LYS A 128 2.52 -11.74 4.82
C LYS A 128 3.52 -12.77 4.27
N PRO A 129 3.11 -13.93 3.71
CA PRO A 129 4.02 -14.89 3.09
C PRO A 129 4.80 -14.36 1.88
N ASN A 130 4.30 -13.34 1.18
CA ASN A 130 5.03 -12.68 0.08
C ASN A 130 6.02 -11.61 0.59
N GLY A 131 6.03 -11.36 1.90
CA GLY A 131 6.68 -10.20 2.52
C GLY A 131 5.78 -8.95 2.45
N LEU A 132 5.67 -8.23 3.56
CA LEU A 132 4.89 -6.97 3.57
C LEU A 132 5.63 -5.79 2.92
N ASN A 133 6.88 -6.02 2.51
CA ASN A 133 7.65 -5.17 1.60
C ASN A 133 7.27 -5.38 0.12
N LYS A 134 6.25 -6.19 -0.16
CA LYS A 134 5.75 -6.47 -1.51
C LYS A 134 4.24 -6.26 -1.60
N ILE A 135 3.82 -5.60 -2.67
CA ILE A 135 2.43 -5.51 -3.10
C ILE A 135 2.10 -6.81 -3.84
N SER A 136 1.15 -7.55 -3.31
CA SER A 136 0.88 -8.93 -3.71
C SER A 136 0.15 -9.06 -5.05
N ASN A 137 -0.58 -8.02 -5.46
CA ASN A 137 -1.27 -7.99 -6.75
C ASN A 137 -0.53 -7.05 -7.72
N PRO A 138 -0.02 -7.55 -8.86
CA PRO A 138 0.62 -6.73 -9.88
C PRO A 138 -0.31 -5.71 -10.54
N GLY A 139 -1.60 -6.00 -10.63
CA GLY A 139 -2.62 -5.07 -11.13
C GLY A 139 -3.25 -4.30 -9.98
N VAL A 140 -2.76 -3.08 -9.73
CA VAL A 140 -3.25 -2.24 -8.63
C VAL A 140 -4.42 -1.33 -9.02
N LEU A 141 -4.67 -1.15 -10.33
CA LEU A 141 -5.70 -0.27 -10.86
C LEU A 141 -6.96 -1.03 -11.27
N GLU A 142 -8.04 -0.92 -10.48
CA GLU A 142 -9.27 -1.70 -10.74
C GLU A 142 -10.11 -1.18 -11.92
N ASN A 143 -10.02 0.10 -12.26
CA ASN A 143 -10.92 0.73 -13.24
C ASN A 143 -10.33 1.95 -13.97
N HIS A 144 -9.06 1.85 -14.36
CA HIS A 144 -8.35 2.90 -15.09
C HIS A 144 -8.75 3.01 -16.58
N ILE A 145 -9.29 1.94 -17.18
CA ILE A 145 -9.72 1.94 -18.60
C ILE A 145 -10.87 2.94 -18.78
N GLY A 146 -10.65 3.95 -19.63
CA GLY A 146 -11.62 4.99 -19.93
C GLY A 146 -11.69 6.11 -18.88
N TRP A 147 -10.84 6.09 -17.86
CA TRP A 147 -10.81 7.14 -16.84
C TRP A 147 -10.30 8.50 -17.39
N ASP A 148 -9.38 8.45 -18.35
CA ASP A 148 -8.80 9.64 -19.01
C ASP A 148 -9.59 10.11 -20.25
N LYS A 149 -10.68 9.40 -20.62
CA LYS A 149 -11.60 9.82 -21.68
C LYS A 149 -12.57 10.89 -21.16
#